data_AF-A0A6A0HQE1-F1
#
_entry.id   AF-A0A6A0HQE1-F1
#
_cell.length_a   1.000
_cell.length_b   1.000
_cell.length_c   1.000
_cell.angle_alpha   90.00
_cell.angle_beta   90.00
_cell.angle_gamma   90.00
#
_symmetry.space_group_name_H-M   'P 1'
#
loop_
_entity.id
_entity.type
_entity.pdbx_description
1 polymer ?
#
loop_
_entity_poly.entity_id
_entity_poly.type
_entity_poly.pdbx_seq_one_letter_code
_entity_poly.pdbx_strand_id
1 'polypeptide(L)' 'LGQVVTRLVNQPQEAGFHTVLWHGRNFTGEVVPSGIYYYRLEIEGGFVETKKMVLTK' A
#
# COMPACT_ATOMS: atom_id res chain seq x y z
N LEU A 1 -12.13 -10.82 5.70
CA LEU A 1 -12.49 -10.08 4.48
C LEU A 1 -11.75 -8.75 4.47
N GLY A 2 -11.25 -8.33 3.32
CA GLY A 2 -10.67 -7.01 3.07
C GLY A 2 -10.71 -6.74 1.57
N GLN A 3 -10.70 -5.48 1.17
CA GLN A 3 -10.67 -5.08 -0.24
C GLN A 3 -9.29 -4.50 -0.57
N VAL A 4 -8.68 -4.99 -1.64
CA VAL A 4 -7.45 -4.39 -2.17
C VAL A 4 -7.84 -3.06 -2.82
N VAL A 5 -7.34 -1.96 -2.24
CA VAL A 5 -7.68 -0.60 -2.71
C VAL A 5 -6.83 -0.20 -3.91
N THR A 6 -5.52 -0.46 -3.83
CA THR A 6 -4.55 -0.17 -4.91
C THR A 6 -3.27 -1.01 -4.73
N ARG A 7 -2.38 -0.99 -5.72
CA ARG A 7 -0.99 -1.47 -5.63
C ARG A 7 -0.06 -0.32 -5.97
N LEU A 8 0.81 0.04 -5.03
CA LEU A 8 1.72 1.18 -5.17
C LEU A 8 3.02 0.81 -5.88
N VAL A 9 3.50 -0.40 -5.66
CA VAL A 9 4.69 -0.98 -6.28
C VAL A 9 4.33 -2.37 -6.76
N ASN A 10 4.64 -2.68 -8.02
CA ASN A 10 4.36 -3.97 -8.65
C ASN A 10 5.53 -4.43 -9.54
N GLN A 11 6.75 -4.11 -9.13
CA GLN A 11 7.98 -4.43 -9.85
C GLN A 11 9.10 -4.74 -8.86
N PRO A 12 10.11 -5.53 -9.26
CA PRO A 12 11.30 -5.76 -8.44
C PRO A 12 11.94 -4.45 -7.99
N GLN A 13 12.46 -4.44 -6.77
CA GLN A 13 13.20 -3.32 -6.19
C GLN A 13 14.56 -3.84 -5.71
N GLU A 14 15.63 -3.12 -6.03
CA GLU A 14 16.97 -3.43 -5.54
C GLU A 14 17.03 -3.31 -4.01
N ALA A 15 18.00 -3.98 -3.40
CA ALA A 15 18.22 -3.86 -1.96
C ALA A 15 18.57 -2.42 -1.58
N GLY A 16 17.88 -1.88 -0.57
CA GLY A 16 18.10 -0.51 -0.12
C GLY A 16 16.86 0.11 0.53
N PHE A 17 16.94 1.41 0.78
CA PHE A 17 15.83 2.18 1.34
C PHE A 17 14.95 2.73 0.22
N HIS A 18 13.65 2.50 0.33
CA HIS A 18 12.64 2.96 -0.63
C HIS A 18 11.56 3.74 0.09
N THR A 19 11.08 4.82 -0.53
CA THR A 19 9.95 5.62 -0.04
C THR A 19 8.83 5.58 -1.08
N VAL A 20 7.62 5.26 -0.62
CA VAL A 20 6.44 5.16 -1.48
C VAL A 20 5.33 6.00 -0.86
N LEU A 21 4.75 6.91 -1.64
CA LEU A 21 3.64 7.77 -1.22
C LEU A 21 2.35 7.27 -1.85
N TRP A 22 1.34 7.03 -1.02
CA TRP A 22 -0.02 6.82 -1.48
C TRP A 22 -0.82 8.12 -1.44
N HIS A 23 -1.35 8.53 -2.57
CA HIS A 23 -2.18 9.74 -2.70
C HIS A 23 -3.66 9.53 -2.32
N GLY A 24 -4.00 8.45 -1.60
CA GLY A 24 -5.39 8.16 -1.23
C GLY A 24 -6.29 7.83 -2.41
N ARG A 25 -5.74 7.23 -3.48
CA ARG A 25 -6.48 6.83 -4.69
C ARG A 25 -6.56 5.32 -4.87
N ASN A 26 -7.68 4.82 -5.35
CA ASN A 26 -7.88 3.41 -5.70
C ASN A 26 -7.35 3.09 -7.13
N PHE A 27 -7.58 1.87 -7.61
CA PHE A 27 -7.20 1.44 -8.97
C PHE A 27 -7.86 2.22 -10.12
N THR A 28 -9.04 2.82 -9.91
CA THR A 28 -9.73 3.65 -10.91
C THR A 28 -9.28 5.11 -10.86
N GLY A 29 -8.35 5.46 -9.96
CA GLY A 29 -7.87 6.82 -9.76
C GLY A 29 -8.78 7.69 -8.88
N GLU A 30 -9.86 7.13 -8.33
CA GLU A 30 -10.80 7.84 -7.47
C GLU A 30 -10.24 7.98 -6.05
N VAL A 31 -10.51 9.14 -5.43
CA VAL A 31 -10.12 9.40 -4.04
C VAL A 31 -10.98 8.55 -3.10
N VAL A 32 -10.33 7.83 -2.20
CA VAL A 32 -11.03 7.00 -1.21
C VAL A 32 -11.38 7.80 0.06
N PRO A 33 -12.37 7.35 0.86
CA PRO A 33 -12.74 8.02 2.10
C PRO A 33 -11.61 8.06 3.14
N SER A 34 -11.66 9.04 4.04
CA SER A 34 -10.83 9.02 5.26
C SER A 34 -11.13 7.76 6.09
N GLY A 35 -10.13 7.19 6.72
CA GLY A 35 -10.31 5.97 7.51
C GLY A 35 -9.03 5.22 7.80
N ILE A 36 -9.19 4.03 8.37
CA ILE A 36 -8.10 3.11 8.64
C ILE A 36 -7.87 2.24 7.42
N TYR A 37 -6.63 2.20 6.96
CA TYR A 37 -6.16 1.34 5.89
C TYR A 37 -5.03 0.47 6.39
N TYR A 38 -4.77 -0.62 5.67
CA TYR A 38 -3.62 -1.48 5.89
C TYR A 38 -2.80 -1.51 4.62
N TYR A 39 -1.49 -1.35 4.75
CA TYR A 39 -0.57 -1.70 3.67
C TYR A 39 0.09 -3.04 3.99
N ARG A 40 0.32 -3.83 2.95
CA ARG A 40 0.99 -5.13 3.02
C ARG A 40 2.23 -5.07 2.14
N LEU A 41 3.38 -5.39 2.72
CA LEU A 41 4.65 -5.47 2.05
C LEU A 41 5.02 -6.94 1.93
N GLU A 42 5.29 -7.39 0.71
CA GLU A 42 5.61 -8.77 0.37
C GLU A 42 6.95 -8.78 -0.35
N ILE A 43 7.89 -9.59 0.12
CA ILE A 43 9.19 -9.78 -0.50
C ILE A 43 9.29 -11.23 -0.94
N GLU A 44 9.97 -11.44 -2.07
CA GLU A 44 10.37 -12.78 -2.49
C GLU A 44 11.17 -13.48 -1.37
N GLY A 45 10.93 -14.78 -1.16
CA GLY A 45 11.44 -15.50 0.02
C GLY A 45 10.49 -15.51 1.22
N GLY A 46 9.26 -14.99 1.09
CA GLY A 46 8.16 -15.26 2.03
C GLY A 46 8.02 -14.26 3.17
N PHE A 47 8.80 -13.19 3.18
CA PHE A 47 8.60 -12.10 4.16
C PHE A 47 7.33 -11.33 3.82
N VAL A 48 6.45 -11.21 4.82
CA VAL A 48 5.19 -10.48 4.72
C VAL A 48 5.03 -9.61 5.97
N GLU A 49 4.88 -8.30 5.77
CA GLU A 49 4.58 -7.37 6.86
C GLU A 49 3.30 -6.60 6.54
N THR A 50 2.43 -6.45 7.53
CA THR A 50 1.23 -5.62 7.40
C THR A 50 1.24 -4.57 8.48
N LYS A 51 1.05 -3.29 8.11
CA LYS A 51 0.90 -2.21 9.09
C LYS A 51 -0.35 -1.39 8.83
N LYS A 52 -0.88 -0.85 9.92
CA LYS A 52 -2.03 0.06 9.94
C LYS A 52 -1.59 1.47 9.57
N MET A 53 -2.40 2.15 8.77
CA MET A 53 -2.25 3.55 8.37
C MET A 53 -3.58 4.28 8.56
N VAL A 54 -3.53 5.56 8.89
CA VAL A 54 -4.71 6.43 8.97
C VAL A 54 -4.64 7.42 7.81
N LEU A 55 -5.68 7.44 6.98
CA LEU A 55 -5.87 8.47 5.96
C LEU A 55 -6.84 9.51 6.50
N THR A 56 -6.39 10.76 6.59
CA THR A 56 -7.23 11.92 6.89
C THR A 56 -7.21 12.89 5.70
N LYS A 57 -8.29 13.64 5.56
CA LYS A 57 -8.34 14.83 4.70
C LYS A 57 -7.97 16.06 5.52
#